data_AF-A0A1Q9NL95-F1
#
_entry.id   AF-A0A1Q9NL95-F1
#
_cell.length_a   1.000
_cell.length_b   1.000
_cell.length_c   1.000
_cell.angle_alpha   90.00
_cell.angle_beta   90.00
_cell.angle_gamma   90.00
#
_symmetry.space_group_name_H-M   'P 1'
#
loop_
_entity.id
_entity.type
_entity.pdbx_description
1 polymer ?
#
loop_
_entity_poly.entity_id
_entity_poly.type
_entity_poly.pdbx_seq_one_letter_code
_entity_poly.pdbx_strand_id
1 'polypeptide(L)'
;MIIAFFFGVIGFITAKTFSGKTEGAKGIIPSLMLKKNISNYKIVIHFHHWLFSLIIILVSVLLFNYVFDISLYLLISFFFGVMIQGFTYKDRFDVFKKNKII
;
A
#
# COMPACT_ATOMS: atom_id res chain seq x y z
N MET A 1 1.36 15.96 -17.63
CA MET A 1 0.12 15.82 -16.83
C MET A 1 -0.75 14.65 -17.29
N ILE A 2 -1.16 14.55 -18.56
CA ILE A 2 -1.99 13.42 -19.07
C ILE A 2 -1.29 12.05 -18.91
N ILE A 3 -0.01 11.94 -19.30
CA ILE A 3 0.74 10.67 -19.19
C ILE A 3 0.83 10.20 -17.74
N ALA A 4 1.10 11.12 -16.81
CA ALA A 4 1.15 10.84 -15.38
C ALA A 4 -0.20 10.37 -14.83
N PHE A 5 -1.30 10.96 -15.27
CA PHE A 5 -2.64 10.47 -14.93
C PHE A 5 -2.84 9.02 -15.36
N PHE A 6 -2.45 8.66 -16.59
CA PHE A 6 -2.51 7.26 -17.05
C PHE A 6 -1.64 6.34 -16.20
N PHE A 7 -0.44 6.75 -15.81
CA PHE A 7 0.41 5.98 -14.89
C PHE A 7 -0.24 5.77 -13.51
N GLY A 8 -0.93 6.78 -12.99
CA GLY A 8 -1.73 6.63 -11.77
C GLY A 8 -2.88 5.63 -11.93
N VAL A 9 -3.60 5.68 -13.05
CA VAL A 9 -4.65 4.69 -13.37
C VAL A 9 -4.05 3.29 -13.47
N ILE A 10 -2.90 3.13 -14.13
CA ILE A 10 -2.19 1.85 -14.23
C ILE A 10 -1.79 1.35 -12.84
N GLY A 11 -1.27 2.22 -11.97
CA GLY A 11 -0.94 1.88 -10.58
C GLY A 11 -2.15 1.40 -9.78
N PHE A 12 -3.28 2.09 -9.92
CA PHE A 12 -4.55 1.69 -9.30
C PHE A 12 -5.02 0.31 -9.78
N ILE A 13 -5.04 0.10 -11.11
CA ILE A 13 -5.47 -1.18 -11.70
C ILE A 13 -4.53 -2.31 -11.30
N THR A 14 -3.22 -2.04 -11.30
CA THR A 14 -2.20 -3.00 -10.84
C THR A 14 -2.48 -3.41 -9.42
N ALA A 15 -2.58 -2.45 -8.49
CA ALA A 15 -2.88 -2.73 -7.09
C ALA A 15 -4.16 -3.57 -6.94
N LYS A 16 -5.24 -3.17 -7.63
CA LYS A 16 -6.54 -3.88 -7.61
C LYS A 16 -6.47 -5.31 -8.16
N THR A 17 -5.58 -5.57 -9.11
CA THR A 17 -5.42 -6.89 -9.73
C THR A 17 -4.65 -7.83 -8.81
N PHE A 18 -3.62 -7.32 -8.12
CA PHE A 18 -2.78 -8.13 -7.24
C PHE A 18 -3.34 -8.27 -5.82
N SER A 19 -4.22 -7.37 -5.38
CA SER A 19 -4.84 -7.39 -4.06
C SER A 19 -6.04 -8.35 -3.96
N GLY A 20 -6.47 -8.61 -2.73
CA GLY A 20 -7.70 -9.37 -2.48
C GLY A 20 -8.93 -8.59 -2.94
N LYS A 21 -9.92 -9.30 -3.51
CA LYS A 21 -11.20 -8.72 -3.94
C LYS A 21 -11.99 -8.10 -2.78
N THR A 22 -11.76 -8.58 -1.57
CA THR A 22 -12.39 -8.11 -0.32
C THR A 22 -11.35 -8.07 0.80
N GLU A 23 -11.68 -7.38 1.89
CA GLU A 23 -10.88 -7.33 3.10
C GLU A 23 -10.59 -8.75 3.63
N GLY A 24 -9.33 -8.98 4.00
CA GLY A 24 -8.87 -10.29 4.48
C GLY A 24 -8.84 -11.40 3.43
N ALA A 25 -9.34 -11.17 2.20
CA ALA A 25 -9.21 -12.14 1.12
C ALA A 25 -7.77 -12.19 0.61
N LYS A 26 -7.30 -13.40 0.31
CA LYS A 26 -5.98 -13.60 -0.26
C LYS A 26 -5.96 -13.06 -1.70
N GLY A 27 -5.10 -12.06 -1.94
CA GLY A 27 -4.76 -11.61 -3.28
C GLY A 27 -3.75 -12.54 -3.97
N ILE A 28 -3.32 -12.15 -5.18
CA ILE A 28 -2.18 -12.79 -5.85
C ILE A 28 -0.92 -12.57 -5.00
N ILE A 29 -0.73 -11.33 -4.52
CA ILE A 29 0.34 -11.00 -3.59
C ILE A 29 -0.24 -11.06 -2.17
N PRO A 30 0.31 -11.91 -1.29
CA PRO A 30 -0.14 -11.99 0.08
C PRO A 30 0.18 -10.68 0.83
N SER A 31 -0.76 -10.25 1.68
CA SER A 31 -0.56 -9.11 2.58
C SER A 31 0.62 -9.35 3.52
N LEU A 32 1.44 -8.32 3.73
CA LEU A 32 2.49 -8.39 4.75
C LEU A 32 1.86 -8.24 6.14
N MET A 33 1.83 -9.35 6.88
CA MET A 33 1.29 -9.40 8.24
C MET A 33 2.31 -9.98 9.20
N LEU A 34 2.60 -9.27 10.29
CA LEU A 34 3.34 -9.81 11.43
C LEU A 34 2.35 -10.27 12.49
N LYS A 35 2.48 -11.52 12.93
CA LYS A 35 1.61 -12.11 13.94
C LYS A 35 2.47 -12.59 15.11
N LYS A 36 2.17 -12.11 16.33
CA LYS A 36 2.88 -12.51 17.55
C LYS A 36 1.90 -12.78 18.66
N ASN A 37 2.07 -13.91 19.36
CA ASN A 37 1.32 -14.20 20.56
C ASN A 37 2.08 -13.61 21.76
N ILE A 38 1.40 -12.80 22.57
CA ILE A 38 1.93 -12.23 23.81
C ILE A 38 0.92 -12.54 24.92
N SER A 39 1.30 -13.46 25.82
CA SER A 39 0.41 -13.98 26.87
C SER A 39 -0.91 -14.50 26.26
N ASN A 40 -2.06 -14.03 26.74
CA ASN A 40 -3.40 -14.41 26.28
C ASN A 40 -3.91 -13.58 25.08
N TYR A 41 -3.01 -12.91 24.36
CA TYR A 41 -3.35 -12.06 23.22
C TYR A 41 -2.60 -12.45 21.97
N LYS A 42 -3.32 -12.44 20.85
CA LYS A 42 -2.77 -12.49 19.51
C LYS A 42 -2.73 -11.08 18.94
N ILE A 43 -1.51 -10.61 18.68
CA ILE A 43 -1.24 -9.32 18.06
C ILE A 43 -0.99 -9.55 16.57
N VAL A 44 -1.70 -8.79 15.73
CA VAL A 44 -1.53 -8.79 14.28
C VAL A 44 -1.23 -7.36 13.84
N ILE A 45 -0.07 -7.17 13.21
CA ILE A 45 0.30 -5.93 12.54
C ILE A 45 0.12 -6.14 11.04
N HIS A 46 -0.76 -5.38 10.43
CA HIS A 46 -1.05 -5.43 9.00
C HIS A 46 -0.43 -4.21 8.30
N PHE A 47 0.56 -4.45 7.46
CA PHE A 47 1.17 -3.40 6.66
C PHE A 47 0.41 -3.26 5.35
N HIS A 48 -0.42 -2.21 5.27
CA HIS A 48 -1.16 -1.90 4.06
C HIS A 48 -0.23 -1.39 2.96
N HIS A 49 -0.51 -1.76 1.71
CA HIS A 49 0.26 -1.32 0.55
C HIS A 49 0.23 0.19 0.31
N TRP A 50 -0.81 0.90 0.79
CA TRP A 50 -0.82 2.36 0.74
C TRP A 50 0.31 2.97 1.61
N LEU A 51 0.66 2.34 2.73
CA LEU A 51 1.73 2.79 3.61
C LEU A 51 3.10 2.59 2.95
N PHE A 52 3.31 1.42 2.32
CA PHE A 52 4.53 1.18 1.53
C PHE A 52 4.66 2.15 0.36
N SER A 53 3.55 2.43 -0.33
CA SER A 53 3.52 3.38 -1.45
C SER A 53 3.89 4.79 -0.98
N LEU A 54 3.37 5.21 0.18
CA LEU A 54 3.73 6.48 0.80
C LEU A 54 5.22 6.55 1.12
N ILE A 55 5.79 5.50 1.74
CA ILE A 55 7.22 5.44 2.04
C ILE A 55 8.05 5.53 0.76
N ILE A 56 7.68 4.79 -0.30
CA ILE A 56 8.38 4.83 -1.58
C ILE A 56 8.35 6.24 -2.18
N ILE A 57 7.18 6.89 -2.20
CA ILE A 57 7.04 8.27 -2.69
C ILE A 57 7.95 9.22 -1.90
N LEU A 58 7.91 9.16 -0.57
CA LEU A 58 8.74 10.02 0.29
C LEU A 58 10.23 9.79 0.05
N VAL A 59 10.67 8.53 0.01
CA VAL A 59 12.07 8.18 -0.25
C VAL A 59 12.50 8.65 -1.64
N SER A 60 11.66 8.45 -2.67
CA SER A 60 11.94 8.92 -4.03
C SER A 60 12.07 10.44 -4.08
N VAL A 61 11.20 11.19 -3.41
CA VAL A 61 11.30 12.66 -3.35
C VAL A 61 12.56 13.10 -2.60
N LEU A 62 12.89 12.47 -1.47
CA LEU A 62 14.06 12.85 -0.66
C LEU A 62 15.40 12.55 -1.37
N LEU A 63 15.51 11.41 -2.06
CA LEU A 63 16.75 11.00 -2.73
C LEU A 63 16.98 11.73 -4.05
N PHE A 64 15.91 12.14 -4.74
CA PHE A 64 15.99 12.73 -6.09
C PHE A 64 15.49 14.18 -6.14
N ASN A 65 15.47 14.88 -5.00
CA ASN A 65 14.91 16.23 -4.85
C ASN A 65 15.50 17.27 -5.83
N TYR A 66 16.70 17.03 -6.35
CA TYR A 66 17.40 17.94 -7.28
C TYR A 66 17.28 17.54 -8.76
N VAL A 67 16.68 16.39 -9.08
CA VAL A 67 16.50 15.89 -10.45
C VAL A 67 15.07 15.42 -10.63
N PHE A 68 14.16 16.38 -10.88
CA PHE A 68 12.81 16.07 -11.32
C PHE A 68 12.83 15.67 -12.81
N ASP A 69 13.15 14.40 -13.06
CA ASP A 69 12.98 13.78 -14.37
C ASP A 69 11.57 13.23 -14.56
N ILE A 70 11.14 13.09 -15.82
CA ILE A 70 9.86 12.49 -16.20
C ILE A 70 9.71 11.10 -15.57
N SER A 71 10.79 10.32 -15.47
CA SER A 71 10.78 8.99 -14.88
C SER A 71 10.35 9.02 -13.40
N LEU A 72 10.87 9.97 -12.62
CA LEU A 72 10.49 10.16 -11.21
C LEU A 72 9.02 10.55 -11.09
N TYR A 73 8.55 11.45 -11.96
CA TYR A 73 7.16 11.89 -11.97
C TYR A 73 6.19 10.74 -12.30
N LEU A 74 6.55 9.88 -13.27
CA LEU A 74 5.77 8.69 -13.62
C LEU A 74 5.76 7.64 -12.48
N LEU A 75 6.90 7.44 -11.82
CA LEU A 75 7.03 6.56 -10.66
C LEU A 75 6.11 7.01 -9.52
N ILE A 76 6.19 8.30 -9.14
CA ILE A 76 5.34 8.88 -8.10
C ILE A 76 3.86 8.73 -8.48
N SER A 77 3.52 9.02 -9.74
CA SER A 77 2.13 8.90 -10.22
C SER A 77 1.60 7.47 -10.11
N PHE A 78 2.42 6.47 -10.49
CA PHE A 78 2.07 5.06 -10.34
C PHE A 78 1.82 4.69 -8.87
N PHE A 79 2.75 5.01 -7.97
CA PHE A 79 2.59 4.69 -6.54
C PHE A 79 1.46 5.48 -5.88
N PHE A 80 1.14 6.67 -6.37
CA PHE A 80 -0.03 7.42 -5.93
C PHE A 80 -1.33 6.68 -6.30
N GLY A 81 -1.40 6.09 -7.50
CA GLY A 81 -2.49 5.19 -7.90
C GLY A 81 -2.62 3.96 -7.01
N VAL A 82 -1.51 3.30 -6.69
CA VAL A 82 -1.46 2.17 -5.75
C VAL A 82 -1.97 2.59 -4.36
N MET A 83 -1.56 3.78 -3.90
CA MET A 83 -1.97 4.35 -2.63
C MET A 83 -3.48 4.62 -2.59
N ILE A 84 -4.04 5.26 -3.62
CA ILE A 84 -5.49 5.50 -3.75
C ILE A 84 -6.27 4.18 -3.66
N GLN A 85 -5.80 3.14 -4.35
CA GLN A 85 -6.45 1.83 -4.30
C GLN A 85 -6.50 1.28 -2.87
N GLY A 86 -5.41 1.41 -2.10
CA GLY A 86 -5.40 0.99 -0.70
C GLY A 86 -6.39 1.74 0.20
N PHE A 87 -6.69 3.01 -0.11
CA PHE A 87 -7.72 3.77 0.59
C PHE A 87 -9.16 3.33 0.27
N THR A 88 -9.38 2.45 -0.71
CA THR A 88 -10.73 1.93 -1.04
C THR A 88 -11.22 0.82 -0.09
N TYR A 89 -10.33 0.22 0.71
CA TYR A 89 -10.70 -0.81 1.70
C TYR A 89 -11.26 -0.19 2.98
N LYS A 90 -12.20 -0.86 3.66
CA LYS A 90 -12.74 -0.33 4.93
C LYS A 90 -11.70 -0.43 6.05
N ASP A 91 -10.85 -1.46 6.02
CA ASP A 91 -9.77 -1.70 6.99
C ASP A 91 -8.52 -0.86 6.77
N ARG A 92 -8.55 0.13 5.85
CA ARG A 92 -7.39 0.97 5.45
C ARG A 92 -6.57 1.56 6.61
N PHE A 93 -7.17 1.80 7.77
CA PHE A 93 -6.48 2.33 8.96
C PHE A 93 -6.26 1.29 10.07
N ASP A 94 -6.68 0.04 9.87
CA ASP A 94 -6.55 -1.05 10.83
C ASP A 94 -5.14 -1.68 10.79
N VAL A 95 -4.12 -0.90 11.11
CA VAL A 95 -2.72 -1.36 11.11
C VAL A 95 -2.46 -2.36 12.24
N PHE A 96 -3.18 -2.25 13.36
CA PHE A 96 -2.96 -3.04 14.56
C PHE A 96 -4.26 -3.70 15.04
N LYS A 97 -4.26 -5.03 15.18
CA LYS A 97 -5.37 -5.79 15.76
C LYS A 97 -4.87 -6.61 16.95
N LYS A 98 -5.60 -6.53 18.07
CA LYS A 98 -5.33 -7.29 19.30
C LYS A 98 -6.56 -8.13 19.63
N ASN A 99 -6.42 -9.45 19.52
CA ASN A 99 -7.50 -10.39 19.80
C ASN A 99 -7.14 -11.22 21.03
N LYS A 100 -8.11 -11.44 21.93
CA LYS A 100 -7.93 -12.37 23.05
C LYS A 100 -7.90 -13.79 22.50
N ILE A 101 -6.93 -14.59 22.92
CA ILE A 101 -6.89 -16.02 22.67
C ILE A 101 -7.85 -16.62 23.69
N ILE A 102 -9.01 -17.08 23.22
CA ILE A 102 -9.98 -17.85 24.02
C ILE A 102 -9.46 -19.27 24.12
#